data_AF-A0A848JRW2-F1
#
_entry.id   AF-A0A848JRW2-F1
#
_cell.length_a   1.000
_cell.length_b   1.000
_cell.length_c   1.000
_cell.angle_alpha   90.00
_cell.angle_beta   90.00
_cell.angle_gamma   90.00
#
_symmetry.space_group_name_H-M   'P 1'
#
loop_
_entity.id
_entity.type
_entity.pdbx_description
1 polymer ?
#
loop_
_entity_poly.entity_id
_entity_poly.type
_entity_poly.pdbx_seq_one_letter_code
_entity_poly.pdbx_strand_id
1 'polypeptide(L)'
;MLLEIERRARAALLPPPRLPLSDWIEQHVVLPPDVSALPGPVRLYPFQRGIADAMTDPTVERVTLVKSVRLGFTTVPRQARVIPPSFPRR
;
A
#
# COMPACT_ATOMS: atom_id res chain seq x y z
N MET A 1 -20.29 28.64 1.51
CA MET A 1 -20.72 27.22 1.52
C MET A 1 -20.66 26.59 0.12
N LEU A 2 -21.29 27.19 -0.90
CA LEU A 2 -21.27 26.65 -2.28
C LEU A 2 -19.87 26.48 -2.89
N LEU A 3 -18.98 27.46 -2.70
CA LEU A 3 -17.60 27.42 -3.22
C LEU A 3 -16.76 26.26 -2.63
N GLU A 4 -17.00 25.90 -1.38
CA GLU A 4 -16.31 24.78 -0.72
C GLU A 4 -16.80 23.44 -1.29
N ILE A 5 -18.09 23.35 -1.61
CA ILE A 5 -18.69 22.17 -2.25
C ILE A 5 -18.14 22.02 -3.68
N GLU A 6 -18.09 23.10 -4.46
CA GLU A 6 -17.50 23.08 -5.81
C GLU A 6 -16.02 22.68 -5.78
N ARG A 7 -15.23 23.22 -4.85
CA ARG A 7 -13.80 22.90 -4.75
C ARG A 7 -13.58 21.41 -4.42
N ARG A 8 -14.39 20.84 -3.52
CA ARG A 8 -14.34 19.41 -3.18
C ARG A 8 -14.81 18.53 -4.33
N ALA A 9 -15.88 18.92 -5.03
CA ALA A 9 -16.39 18.20 -6.19
C ALA A 9 -15.35 18.16 -7.32
N ARG A 10 -14.67 19.28 -7.62
CA ARG A 10 -13.57 19.32 -8.60
C ARG A 10 -12.35 18.50 -8.16
N ALA A 11 -12.01 18.52 -6.88
CA ALA A 11 -10.91 17.71 -6.34
C ALA A 11 -11.22 16.21 -6.40
N ALA A 12 -12.47 15.79 -6.22
CA ALA A 12 -12.90 14.40 -6.33
C ALA A 12 -12.89 13.86 -7.77
N LEU A 13 -12.93 14.74 -8.78
CA LEU A 13 -12.82 14.38 -10.19
C LEU A 13 -11.36 14.19 -10.63
N LEU A 14 -10.38 14.71 -9.87
CA LEU A 14 -8.98 14.45 -10.13
C LEU A 14 -8.66 13.01 -9.72
N PRO A 15 -7.96 12.23 -10.56
CA PRO A 15 -7.50 10.92 -10.16
C PRO A 15 -6.66 11.08 -8.89
N PRO A 16 -6.95 10.31 -7.83
CA PRO A 16 -6.22 10.44 -6.58
C PRO A 16 -4.71 10.29 -6.84
N PRO A 17 -3.87 11.08 -6.14
CA PRO A 17 -2.44 11.03 -6.33
C PRO A 17 -1.95 9.60 -6.13
N ARG A 18 -1.10 9.13 -7.06
CA ARG A 18 -0.49 7.81 -6.98
C ARG A 18 0.48 7.80 -5.79
N LEU A 19 -0.02 7.36 -4.65
CA LEU A 19 0.78 7.11 -3.45
C LEU A 19 1.57 5.81 -3.69
N PRO A 20 2.88 5.75 -3.40
CA PRO A 20 3.63 4.50 -3.41
C PRO A 20 2.98 3.50 -2.43
N LEU A 21 2.94 2.21 -2.80
CA LEU A 21 2.35 1.20 -1.92
C LEU A 21 3.12 1.10 -0.60
N SER A 22 4.44 1.29 -0.64
CA SER A 22 5.27 1.32 0.55
C SER A 22 4.82 2.37 1.57
N ASP A 23 4.53 3.59 1.11
CA ASP A 23 4.04 4.69 1.96
C ASP A 23 2.64 4.41 2.50
N TRP A 24 1.76 3.84 1.67
CA TRP A 24 0.42 3.47 2.12
C TRP A 24 0.49 2.43 3.25
N ILE A 25 1.35 1.41 3.10
CA ILE A 25 1.52 0.34 4.08
C ILE A 25 1.97 0.93 5.42
N GLU A 26 2.99 1.77 5.44
CA GLU A 26 3.51 2.32 6.69
C GLU A 26 2.53 3.30 7.37
N GLN A 27 1.64 3.93 6.60
CA GLN A 27 0.62 4.85 7.14
C GLN A 27 -0.63 4.14 7.66
N HIS A 28 -1.04 3.02 7.06
CA HIS A 28 -2.36 2.42 7.30
C HIS A 28 -2.31 1.02 7.90
N VAL A 29 -1.18 0.31 7.79
CA VAL A 29 -1.09 -1.08 8.25
C VAL A 29 -0.56 -1.13 9.67
N VAL A 30 -1.41 -1.65 10.56
CA VAL A 30 -1.09 -1.94 11.96
C VAL A 30 -1.24 -3.43 12.19
N LEU A 31 -0.22 -4.05 12.77
CA LEU A 31 -0.22 -5.47 13.09
C LEU A 31 -0.96 -5.73 14.40
N PRO A 32 -1.95 -6.64 14.42
CA PRO A 32 -2.63 -7.03 15.64
C PRO A 32 -1.70 -7.81 16.60
N PRO A 33 -1.91 -7.70 17.93
CA PRO A 33 -1.11 -8.39 18.93
C PRO A 33 -1.32 -9.91 18.96
N ASP A 34 -2.44 -10.40 18.46
CA ASP A 34 -2.81 -11.82 18.40
C ASP A 34 -2.07 -12.60 17.30
N VAL A 35 -1.62 -11.92 16.23
CA VAL A 35 -1.00 -12.57 15.06
C VAL A 35 0.45 -12.14 14.80
N SER A 36 0.98 -11.18 15.58
CA SER A 36 2.33 -10.65 15.38
C SER A 36 3.12 -10.64 16.69
N ALA A 37 4.36 -11.13 16.63
CA ALA A 37 5.32 -10.99 17.72
C ALA A 37 5.71 -9.52 17.98
N LEU A 38 5.55 -8.66 16.97
CA LEU A 38 5.76 -7.23 17.06
C LEU A 38 4.46 -6.51 16.64
N PRO A 39 3.54 -6.25 17.59
CA PRO A 39 2.34 -5.48 17.30
C PRO A 39 2.65 -4.00 17.07
N GLY A 40 1.79 -3.33 16.32
CA GLY A 40 1.88 -1.89 16.06
C GLY A 40 2.09 -1.53 14.59
N PRO A 41 2.42 -0.25 14.30
CA PRO A 41 2.59 0.25 12.95
C PRO A 41 3.68 -0.50 12.20
N VAL A 42 3.40 -0.91 10.96
CA VAL A 42 4.40 -1.57 10.11
C VAL A 42 5.45 -0.56 9.68
N ARG A 43 6.72 -0.95 9.79
CA ARG A 43 7.87 -0.24 9.22
C ARG A 43 8.55 -1.19 8.24
N LEU A 44 8.58 -0.82 6.97
CA LEU A 44 9.14 -1.68 5.92
C LEU A 44 10.67 -1.54 5.89
N TYR A 45 11.35 -2.66 5.69
CA TYR A 45 12.78 -2.62 5.36
C TYR A 45 12.97 -2.01 3.97
N PRO A 46 14.14 -1.40 3.66
CA PRO A 46 14.39 -0.76 2.36
C PRO A 46 14.08 -1.66 1.15
N PHE A 47 14.44 -2.95 1.22
CA PHE A 47 14.14 -3.91 0.15
C PHE A 47 12.63 -4.22 0.04
N GLN A 48 11.90 -4.23 1.15
CA GLN A 48 10.45 -4.46 1.13
C GLN A 48 9.70 -3.28 0.52
N ARG A 49 10.21 -2.05 0.69
CA ARG A 49 9.65 -0.86 0.05
C ARG A 49 9.71 -0.95 -1.47
N GLY A 50 10.90 -1.23 -2.01
CA GLY A 50 11.07 -1.38 -3.47
C GLY A 50 10.20 -2.49 -4.05
N ILE A 51 10.03 -3.59 -3.32
CA ILE A 51 9.15 -4.70 -3.74
C ILE A 51 7.68 -4.27 -3.72
N ALA A 52 7.22 -3.59 -2.67
CA ALA A 52 5.85 -3.08 -2.59
C ALA A 52 5.55 -2.10 -3.73
N ASP A 53 6.48 -1.19 -4.03
CA ASP A 53 6.28 -0.21 -5.09
C ASP A 53 6.25 -0.87 -6.47
N ALA A 54 7.16 -1.82 -6.72
CA ALA A 54 7.19 -2.61 -7.96
C ALA A 54 5.91 -3.46 -8.17
N MET A 55 5.24 -3.89 -7.10
CA MET A 55 3.97 -4.62 -7.19
C MET A 55 2.81 -3.74 -7.70
N THR A 56 2.92 -2.41 -7.60
CA THR A 56 1.90 -1.45 -8.04
C THR A 56 2.30 -0.64 -9.25
N ASP A 57 3.49 -0.88 -9.79
CA ASP A 57 3.99 -0.23 -10.99
C ASP A 57 3.29 -0.80 -12.24
N PRO A 58 2.56 0.01 -13.03
CA PRO A 58 1.87 -0.47 -14.21
C PRO A 58 2.80 -0.97 -15.33
N THR A 59 4.09 -0.61 -15.30
CA THR A 59 5.12 -1.03 -16.25
C THR A 59 5.71 -2.40 -15.92
N VAL A 60 5.47 -2.92 -14.70
CA VAL A 60 5.97 -4.20 -14.23
C VAL A 60 4.86 -5.25 -14.29
N GLU A 61 4.99 -6.23 -15.19
CA GLU A 61 4.01 -7.31 -15.31
C GLU A 61 4.17 -8.37 -14.20
N ARG A 62 5.41 -8.68 -13.81
CA ARG A 62 5.72 -9.79 -12.92
C ARG A 62 6.91 -9.46 -12.02
N VAL A 63 6.74 -9.72 -10.72
CA VAL A 63 7.79 -9.60 -9.70
C VAL A 63 8.15 -10.99 -9.19
N THR A 64 9.39 -11.43 -9.45
CA THR A 64 9.93 -12.72 -8.97
C THR A 64 10.98 -12.47 -7.90
N LEU A 65 10.88 -13.17 -6.76
CA LEU A 65 11.68 -12.91 -5.57
C LEU A 65 12.22 -14.23 -5.02
N VAL A 66 13.50 -14.24 -4.65
CA VAL A 66 14.08 -15.27 -3.77
C VAL A 66 14.14 -14.67 -2.37
N LYS A 67 13.42 -15.28 -1.43
CA LYS A 67 13.32 -14.80 -0.04
C LYS A 67 13.64 -15.91 0.95
N SER A 68 14.12 -15.54 2.12
CA SER A 68 14.24 -16.46 3.26
C SER A 68 12.88 -16.66 3.98
N VAL A 69 12.84 -17.64 4.88
CA VAL A 69 11.64 -18.00 5.64
C VAL A 69 11.33 -16.95 6.74
N ARG A 70 10.05 -16.80 7.11
CA ARG A 70 9.55 -15.94 8.21
C ARG A 70 9.77 -14.41 8.08
N LEU A 71 10.05 -13.89 6.89
CA LEU A 71 10.18 -12.44 6.65
C LEU A 71 8.86 -11.64 6.59
N GLY A 72 7.73 -12.18 7.06
CA GLY A 72 6.44 -11.49 6.99
C GLY A 72 5.90 -11.25 5.57
N PHE A 73 6.46 -11.92 4.55
CA PHE A 73 6.12 -11.72 3.14
C PHE A 73 4.70 -12.11 2.77
N THR A 74 3.99 -12.87 3.62
CA THR A 74 2.57 -13.21 3.44
C THR A 74 1.65 -12.09 3.92
N THR A 75 2.12 -11.22 4.79
CA THR A 75 1.35 -10.07 5.29
C THR A 75 1.18 -9.02 4.19
N VAL A 76 2.23 -8.76 3.40
CA VAL A 76 2.20 -7.77 2.30
C VAL A 76 1.10 -8.04 1.26
N PRO A 77 0.99 -9.24 0.63
CA PRO A 77 -0.06 -9.52 -0.34
C PRO A 77 -1.46 -9.69 0.28
N ARG A 78 -1.58 -10.11 1.56
CA ARG A 78 -2.90 -10.21 2.21
C ARG A 78 -3.53 -8.82 2.40
N GLN A 79 -2.71 -7.81 2.71
CA GLN A 79 -3.13 -6.42 2.83
C GLN A 79 -3.55 -5.81 1.48
N ALA A 80 -3.19 -6.46 0.36
CA ALA A 80 -3.56 -5.99 -0.98
C ALA A 80 -5.08 -5.87 -1.20
N ARG A 81 -5.86 -6.65 -0.45
CA ARG A 81 -7.33 -6.62 -0.50
C ARG A 81 -7.95 -5.35 0.12
N VAL A 82 -7.17 -4.63 0.93
CA VAL A 82 -7.53 -3.36 1.60
C VAL A 82 -6.94 -2.15 0.87
N ILE A 83 -6.22 -2.37 -0.25
CA ILE A 83 -5.63 -1.29 -1.03
C ILE A 83 -6.75 -0.36 -1.53
N PRO A 84 -6.63 0.98 -1.32
CA PRO A 84 -7.61 1.94 -1.75
C PRO A 84 -7.81 1.90 -3.28
N PRO A 85 -8.99 2.31 -3.78
CA PRO A 85 -9.33 2.26 -5.20
C PRO A 85 -8.42 3.12 -6.09
N SER A 86 -7.56 3.96 -5.51
CA SER A 86 -6.57 4.79 -6.19
C SER A 86 -5.42 4.00 -6.82
N PHE A 87 -5.19 2.76 -6.40
CA PHE A 87 -4.16 1.92 -7.00
C PHE A 87 -4.70 1.15 -8.20
N PRO A 88 -3.91 1.01 -9.28
CA PRO A 88 -4.30 0.22 -10.43
C PRO A 88 -4.54 -1.24 -10.00
N ARG A 89 -5.81 -1.65 -10.00
CA ARG A 89 -6.19 -3.07 -9.92
C ARG A 89 -6.15 -3.60 -11.35
N ARG A 90 -5.15 -4.41 -11.69
CA ARG A 90 -5.23 -5.27 -12.87
C ARG A 90 -6.15 -6.45 -12.58
#